data_AF-M7NZH6-F1
#
_entry.id   AF-M7NZH6-F1
#
_cell.length_a   1.000
_cell.length_b   1.000
_cell.length_c   1.000
_cell.angle_alpha   90.00
_cell.angle_beta   90.00
_cell.angle_gamma   90.00
#
_symmetry.space_group_name_H-M   'P 1'
#
loop_
_entity.id
_entity.type
_entity.pdbx_description
1 polymer ?
#
loop_
_entity_poly.entity_id
_entity_poly.type
_entity_poly.pdbx_seq_one_letter_code
_entity_poly.pdbx_strand_id
1 'polypeptide(L)' 'MRTKIKALRKAIVAGDKEQAVVAFQAAVPVLDRMARKGIIHKNTAARGKSRLNNAVRAM' A
#
# COMPACT_ATOMS: atom_id res chain seq x y z
N MET A 1 8.10 -0.39 -5.48
CA MET A 1 7.31 0.25 -4.39
C MET A 1 6.53 1.46 -4.85
N ARG A 2 7.15 2.52 -5.39
CA ARG A 2 6.45 3.79 -5.70
C ARG A 2 5.26 3.64 -6.67
N THR A 3 5.38 2.81 -7.71
CA THR A 3 4.32 2.57 -8.70
C THR A 3 3.09 1.89 -8.12
N LYS A 4 3.26 0.83 -7.30
CA LYS A 4 2.14 0.13 -6.65
C LYS A 4 1.40 1.03 -5.64
N ILE A 5 2.12 1.86 -4.89
CA ILE A 5 1.52 2.85 -3.98
C ILE A 5 0.75 3.91 -4.78
N LYS A 6 1.27 4.35 -5.94
CA LYS A 6 0.58 5.30 -6.82
C LYS A 6 -0.70 4.70 -7.42
N ALA A 7 -0.67 3.43 -7.83
CA ALA A 7 -1.84 2.71 -8.32
C ALA A 7 -2.93 2.60 -7.23
N LEU A 8 -2.56 2.26 -6.00
CA LEU A 8 -3.51 2.21 -4.89
C LEU A 8 -4.15 3.58 -4.62
N ARG A 9 -3.35 4.65 -4.59
CA ARG A 9 -3.88 6.00 -4.42
C ARG A 9 -4.85 6.40 -5.53
N LYS A 10 -4.59 5.99 -6.77
CA LYS A 10 -5.52 6.22 -7.89
C LYS A 10 -6.84 5.47 -7.67
N ALA A 11 -6.79 4.20 -7.27
CA ALA A 11 -8.01 3.41 -6.98
C ALA A 11 -8.82 4.02 -5.81
N ILE A 12 -8.13 4.50 -4.77
CA ILE A 12 -8.77 5.17 -3.63
C ILE A 12 -9.46 6.47 -4.08
N VAL A 13 -8.80 7.28 -4.92
CA VAL A 13 -9.40 8.51 -5.46
C VAL A 13 -10.56 8.20 -6.41
N ALA A 14 -10.51 7.08 -7.14
CA ALA A 14 -11.54 6.68 -8.10
C ALA A 14 -12.82 6.15 -7.44
N GLY A 15 -12.83 5.81 -6.15
CA GLY A 15 -14.02 5.28 -5.47
C GLY A 15 -14.15 3.75 -5.51
N ASP A 16 -13.26 3.03 -6.19
CA ASP A 16 -13.37 1.58 -6.40
C ASP A 16 -12.78 0.77 -5.23
N LYS A 17 -13.65 0.39 -4.28
CA LYS A 17 -13.28 -0.43 -3.12
C LYS A 17 -12.63 -1.76 -3.48
N GLU A 18 -13.20 -2.51 -4.42
CA GLU A 18 -12.70 -3.84 -4.78
C GLU A 18 -11.30 -3.76 -5.40
N GLN A 19 -11.10 -2.83 -6.33
CA GLN A 19 -9.78 -2.60 -6.92
C GLN A 19 -8.77 -2.10 -5.89
N ALA A 20 -9.20 -1.26 -4.94
CA ALA A 20 -8.34 -0.80 -3.86
C ALA A 20 -7.88 -1.96 -2.95
N VAL A 21 -8.77 -2.90 -2.60
CA VAL A 21 -8.41 -4.08 -1.81
C VAL A 21 -7.41 -4.98 -2.55
N VAL A 22 -7.66 -5.27 -3.83
CA VAL A 22 -6.76 -6.10 -4.65
C VAL A 22 -5.39 -5.42 -4.82
N ALA A 23 -5.38 -4.12 -5.11
CA ALA A 23 -4.14 -3.36 -5.22
C ALA A 23 -3.38 -3.27 -3.89
N PHE A 24 -4.09 -3.24 -2.76
CA PHE A 24 -3.49 -3.23 -1.42
C PHE A 24 -2.80 -4.56 -1.13
N GLN A 25 -3.48 -5.68 -1.38
CA GLN A 25 -2.92 -7.02 -1.21
C GLN A 25 -1.66 -7.22 -2.06
N ALA A 26 -1.62 -6.68 -3.28
CA ALA A 26 -0.44 -6.72 -4.13
C ALA A 26 0.70 -5.79 -3.65
N ALA A 27 0.38 -4.69 -2.96
CA ALA A 27 1.36 -3.71 -2.49
C ALA A 27 2.07 -4.14 -1.19
N VAL A 28 1.37 -4.83 -0.29
CA VAL A 28 1.89 -5.33 1.01
C VAL A 28 3.17 -6.17 0.86
N PRO A 29 3.21 -7.26 0.04
CA PRO A 29 4.39 -8.12 -0.05
C PRO A 29 5.58 -7.39 -0.71
N VAL A 30 5.33 -6.39 -1.57
CA VAL A 30 6.39 -5.58 -2.18
C VAL A 30 7.02 -4.65 -1.15
N LEU A 31 6.21 -4.01 -0.30
CA LEU A 31 6.69 -3.18 0.82
C LEU A 31 7.55 -3.99 1.77
N ASP A 32 7.08 -5.18 2.16
CA ASP A 32 7.78 -6.03 3.12
C ASP A 32 9.07 -6.62 2.53
N ARG A 33 9.08 -6.95 1.23
CA ARG A 33 10.29 -7.39 0.54
C ARG A 33 11.35 -6.29 0.47
N MET A 34 10.96 -5.03 0.29
CA MET A 34 11.90 -3.91 0.29
C MET A 34 12.41 -3.56 1.68
N ALA A 35 11.58 -3.77 2.72
CA ALA A 35 12.02 -3.66 4.11
C ALA A 35 13.04 -4.75 4.46
N ARG A 36 12.79 -6.00 4.04
CA ARG A 36 13.72 -7.11 4.26
C ARG A 36 15.06 -6.91 3.55
N LYS A 37 15.05 -6.28 2.37
CA LYS A 37 16.26 -5.91 1.64
C LYS A 37 17.01 -4.70 2.23
N GLY A 38 16.52 -4.08 3.30
CA GLY A 38 17.14 -2.90 3.93
C GLY A 38 17.00 -1.61 3.14
N ILE A 39 16.28 -1.61 2.01
CA ILE A 39 16.08 -0.42 1.15
C ILE A 39 15.20 0.62 1.87
N ILE A 40 14.29 0.15 2.72
CA ILE A 40 13.48 0.99 3.60
C ILE A 40 13.53 0.44 5.02
N HIS A 41 13.46 1.31 6.01
CA HIS A 41 13.35 0.89 7.39
C HIS A 41 12.03 0.13 7.64
N LYS A 42 12.06 -0.89 8.50
CA LYS A 42 10.88 -1.68 8.91
C LYS A 42 9.68 -0.82 9.32
N ASN A 43 9.96 0.25 10.09
CA ASN A 43 8.92 1.18 10.54
C ASN A 43 8.33 2.01 9.39
N THR A 44 9.13 2.32 8.35
CA THR A 44 8.62 3.02 7.16
C THR A 44 7.66 2.14 6.38
N ALA A 45 7.95 0.84 6.25
CA ALA A 45 7.04 -0.12 5.64
C ALA A 45 5.75 -0.29 6.48
N ALA A 46 5.88 -0.40 7.80
CA ALA A 46 4.74 -0.52 8.72
C ALA A 46 3.82 0.71 8.68
N ARG A 47 4.39 1.93 8.71
CA ARG A 47 3.62 3.18 8.55
C ARG A 47 2.90 3.24 7.21
N GLY A 48 3.57 2.82 6.14
CA GLY A 48 2.97 2.73 4.81
C GLY A 48 1.76 1.80 4.77
N LYS A 49 1.89 0.60 5.33
CA LYS A 49 0.78 -0.38 5.43
C LYS A 49 -0.40 0.17 6.23
N SER A 50 -0.14 0.74 7.40
CA SER A 50 -1.19 1.30 8.27
C SER A 50 -1.97 2.44 7.59
N ARG A 51 -1.27 3.41 6.99
CA ARG A 51 -1.92 4.54 6.31
C ARG A 51 -2.79 4.11 5.14
N LEU A 52 -2.28 3.16 4.33
CA LEU A 52 -3.02 2.66 3.17
C LEU A 52 -4.23 1.83 3.60
N ASN A 53 -4.10 1.01 4.66
CA ASN A 53 -5.23 0.27 5.21
C ASN A 53 -6.32 1.20 5.75
N ASN A 54 -5.95 2.25 6.48
CA ASN A 54 -6.91 3.23 6.98
C ASN A 54 -7.63 3.94 5.83
N ALA A 55 -6.93 4.27 4.74
CA ALA A 55 -7.55 4.89 3.58
C ALA A 55 -8.54 3.96 2.87
N VAL A 56 -8.22 2.66 2.75
CA VAL A 56 -9.14 1.67 2.17
C VAL A 56 -10.37 1.42 3.07
N ARG A 57 -10.19 1.45 4.41
CA ARG A 57 -11.30 1.31 5.37
C ARG A 57 -12.19 2.55 5.47
N ALA A 58 -11.67 3.73 5.14
CA ALA A 58 -12.38 5.00 5.22
C ALA A 58 -13.20 5.33 3.96
N MET A 59 -12.97 4.63 2.85
CA MET A 59 -13.92 4.58 1.73
C MET A 59 -15.15 3.79 2.14
#